data_AF-A0A182EYG4-F1
#
_entry.id   AF-A0A182EYG4-F1
#
_cell.length_a   1.000
_cell.length_b   1.000
_cell.length_c   1.000
_cell.angle_alpha   90.00
_cell.angle_beta   90.00
_cell.angle_gamma   90.00
#
_symmetry.space_group_name_H-M   'P 1'
#
loop_
_entity.id
_entity.type
_entity.pdbx_description
1 polymer ?
#
loop_
_entity_poly.entity_id
_entity_poly.type
_entity_poly.pdbx_seq_one_letter_code
_entity_poly.pdbx_strand_id
1 'polypeptide(L)'
;MPFNIWCLGCNNHIGMGVRYNAEKKKIGMYYTTPLYEFRMRCHLCSNYFVIRTDPEHFDYELVEGCRRQEKRYDPSTIDQLGAVDRSFNRQLESDRMFQVEHVEKDKEKAASSADKINKLEWIQERMRDDFAANLALR
;
A
#
# COMPACT_ATOMS: atom_id res chain seq x y z
N MET A 1 -1.47 -18.71 8.18
CA MET A 1 -0.57 -17.96 7.27
C MET A 1 -0.62 -16.47 7.61
N PRO A 2 0.52 -15.85 7.98
CA PRO A 2 0.55 -14.46 8.48
C PRO A 2 0.39 -13.39 7.40
N PHE A 3 0.65 -13.70 6.12
CA PHE A 3 0.45 -12.78 5.01
C PHE A 3 -0.07 -13.54 3.77
N ASN A 4 -0.46 -12.78 2.75
CA ASN A 4 -0.96 -13.31 1.49
C ASN A 4 0.20 -13.92 0.67
N ILE A 5 0.00 -15.14 0.17
CA ILE A 5 0.99 -15.85 -0.64
C ILE A 5 0.37 -16.47 -1.87
N TRP A 6 1.19 -16.69 -2.89
CA TRP A 6 0.89 -17.49 -4.07
C TRP A 6 1.63 -18.82 -3.96
N CYS A 7 0.92 -19.93 -4.12
CA CYS A 7 1.54 -21.25 -4.17
C CYS A 7 2.13 -21.48 -5.57
N LEU A 8 3.41 -21.86 -5.66
CA LEU A 8 4.07 -22.12 -6.96
C LEU A 8 3.60 -23.42 -7.63
N GLY A 9 2.94 -24.32 -6.88
CA GLY A 9 2.47 -25.59 -7.43
C GLY A 9 1.14 -25.49 -8.18
N CYS A 10 0.19 -24.71 -7.65
CA CYS A 10 -1.15 -24.56 -8.23
C CYS A 10 -1.47 -23.12 -8.67
N ASN A 11 -0.54 -22.18 -8.50
CA ASN A 11 -0.72 -20.74 -8.79
C ASN A 11 -1.98 -20.12 -8.20
N ASN A 12 -2.51 -20.70 -7.12
CA ASN A 12 -3.65 -20.15 -6.39
C ASN A 12 -3.19 -19.28 -5.23
N HIS A 13 -3.99 -18.26 -4.95
CA HIS A 13 -3.79 -17.33 -3.85
C HIS A 13 -4.26 -17.94 -2.53
N ILE A 14 -3.42 -17.84 -1.49
CA ILE A 14 -3.74 -18.21 -0.12
C ILE A 14 -3.81 -16.90 0.68
N GLY A 15 -5.01 -16.61 1.17
CA GLY A 15 -5.25 -15.42 1.98
C GLY A 15 -4.55 -15.46 3.34
N MET A 16 -4.31 -14.27 3.87
CA MET A 16 -3.92 -14.07 5.25
C MET A 16 -4.95 -14.69 6.21
N GLY A 17 -4.48 -15.32 7.28
CA GLY A 17 -5.34 -15.92 8.31
C GLY A 17 -5.78 -17.36 8.05
N VAL A 18 -5.50 -17.95 6.88
CA VAL A 18 -5.81 -19.36 6.61
C VAL A 18 -5.01 -20.26 7.56
N ARG A 19 -5.70 -21.19 8.22
CA ARG A 19 -5.14 -22.13 9.20
C ARG A 19 -4.60 -23.38 8.50
N TYR A 20 -3.42 -23.82 8.92
CA TYR A 20 -2.78 -25.03 8.44
C TYR A 20 -2.24 -25.84 9.60
N ASN A 21 -2.28 -27.16 9.47
CA ASN A 21 -1.49 -28.04 10.31
C ASN A 21 -0.05 -27.98 9.78
N ALA A 22 0.86 -27.45 10.59
CA ALA A 22 2.26 -27.23 10.20
C ALA A 22 3.20 -28.06 11.07
N GLU A 23 4.22 -28.62 10.43
CA GLU A 23 5.35 -29.23 11.13
C GLU A 23 6.31 -28.12 11.56
N LYS A 24 6.51 -27.98 12.87
CA LYS A 24 7.43 -27.01 13.46
C LYS A 24 8.79 -27.66 13.68
N LYS A 25 9.84 -27.12 13.06
CA LYS A 25 11.24 -27.52 13.29
C LYS A 25 12.05 -26.34 13.80
N LYS A 26 13.05 -26.61 14.64
CA LYS A 26 14.02 -25.61 15.10
C LYS A 26 15.29 -25.78 14.26
N ILE A 27 15.63 -24.78 13.46
CA ILE A 27 16.81 -24.84 12.57
C ILE A 27 18.04 -24.27 13.25
N GLY A 28 17.87 -23.19 14.02
CA GLY A 28 19.01 -22.43 14.56
C GLY A 28 18.62 -21.40 15.60
N MET A 29 19.53 -20.45 15.82
CA MET A 29 19.41 -19.33 16.75
C MET A 29 19.88 -18.04 16.08
N TYR A 30 19.15 -16.95 16.32
CA TYR A 30 19.55 -15.58 16.01
C TYR A 30 19.86 -14.90 17.34
N TYR A 31 21.16 -14.78 17.66
CA TYR A 31 21.65 -14.43 18.99
C TYR A 31 21.04 -15.33 20.08
N THR A 32 20.02 -14.85 20.80
CA THR A 32 19.32 -15.57 21.87
C THR A 32 17.96 -16.13 21.45
N THR A 33 17.45 -15.78 20.27
CA THR A 33 16.10 -16.13 19.81
C THR A 33 16.13 -17.35 18.88
N PRO A 34 15.31 -18.41 19.11
CA PRO A 34 15.22 -19.57 18.22
C PRO A 34 14.62 -19.21 16.87
N LEU A 35 15.26 -19.66 15.78
CA LEU A 35 14.61 -19.69 14.47
C LEU A 35 13.79 -20.96 14.31
N TYR A 36 12.53 -20.78 13.91
CA TYR A 36 11.62 -21.86 13.60
C TYR A 36 11.35 -21.93 12.10
N GLU A 37 11.33 -23.17 11.60
CA GLU A 37 10.81 -23.55 10.30
C GLU A 37 9.39 -24.08 10.46
N PHE A 38 8.49 -23.64 9.60
CA PHE A 38 7.15 -24.20 9.48
C PHE A 38 6.98 -24.77 8.09
N ARG A 39 6.84 -26.09 8.01
CA ARG A 39 6.52 -26.80 6.77
C ARG A 39 5.04 -27.16 6.78
N MET A 40 4.31 -26.81 5.72
CA MET A 40 2.90 -27.15 5.61
C MET A 40 2.49 -27.40 4.16
N ARG A 41 1.42 -28.18 3.98
CA ARG A 41 0.89 -28.57 2.66
C ARG A 41 -0.15 -27.59 2.17
N CYS A 42 -0.18 -27.31 0.87
CA CYS A 42 -1.30 -26.60 0.26
C CYS A 42 -2.61 -27.38 0.40
N HIS A 43 -3.74 -26.68 0.51
CA HIS A 43 -5.06 -27.30 0.55
C HIS A 43 -5.52 -27.77 -0.84
N LEU A 44 -5.07 -27.11 -1.91
CA LEU A 44 -5.44 -27.39 -3.30
C LEU A 44 -4.49 -28.37 -4.01
N CYS A 45 -3.24 -28.49 -3.57
CA CYS A 45 -2.24 -29.34 -4.22
C CYS A 45 -1.40 -30.13 -3.21
N SER A 46 -0.61 -31.09 -3.70
CA SER A 46 0.35 -31.87 -2.91
C SER A 46 1.67 -31.13 -2.65
N ASN A 47 1.80 -29.89 -3.12
CA ASN A 47 3.01 -29.11 -2.91
C ASN A 47 3.13 -28.65 -1.45
N TYR A 48 4.36 -28.65 -0.94
CA TYR A 48 4.69 -28.14 0.38
C TYR A 48 5.32 -26.77 0.23
N PHE A 49 5.04 -25.91 1.19
CA PHE A 49 5.75 -24.65 1.34
C PHE A 49 6.37 -24.56 2.72
N VAL A 50 7.51 -23.87 2.76
CA VAL A 50 8.37 -23.75 3.94
C VAL A 50 8.59 -22.28 4.21
N ILE A 51 8.25 -21.85 5.42
CA ILE A 51 8.51 -20.49 5.92
C ILE A 51 9.40 -20.53 7.14
N ARG A 52 10.26 -19.53 7.29
CA ARG A 52 11.14 -19.35 8.45
C ARG A 52 10.84 -18.03 9.14
N THR A 53 10.98 -18.03 10.46
CA THR A 53 10.93 -16.79 11.25
C THR A 53 12.21 -15.99 11.03
N ASP A 54 12.07 -14.71 10.70
CA ASP A 54 13.18 -13.76 10.64
C ASP A 54 13.03 -12.69 11.75
N PRO A 55 13.79 -12.82 12.86
CA PRO A 55 13.75 -11.88 13.96
C PRO A 55 14.43 -10.54 13.67
N GLU A 56 15.24 -10.40 12.61
CA GLU A 56 15.88 -9.11 12.26
C GLU A 56 14.87 -8.12 11.69
N HIS A 57 14.03 -8.58 10.76
CA HIS A 57 13.03 -7.76 10.06
C HIS A 57 11.63 -7.84 10.67
N PHE A 58 11.45 -8.57 11.78
CA PHE A 58 10.14 -8.91 12.37
C PHE A 58 9.17 -9.53 11.35
N ASP A 59 9.69 -10.34 10.43
CA ASP A 59 8.96 -10.87 9.29
C ASP A 59 9.16 -12.40 9.18
N TYR A 60 8.56 -13.01 8.15
CA TYR A 60 8.87 -14.40 7.79
C TYR A 60 9.48 -14.47 6.40
N GLU A 61 10.55 -15.25 6.29
CA GLU A 61 11.21 -15.57 5.03
C GLU A 61 10.52 -16.77 4.36
N LEU A 62 10.32 -16.67 3.05
CA LEU A 62 9.74 -17.73 2.21
C LEU A 62 10.87 -18.53 1.60
N VAL A 63 11.07 -19.75 2.08
CA VAL A 63 12.20 -20.59 1.64
C VAL A 63 11.83 -21.36 0.38
N GLU A 64 10.68 -22.04 0.40
CA GLU A 64 10.29 -22.95 -0.68
C GLU A 64 8.78 -22.94 -0.95
N GLY A 65 8.42 -23.22 -2.21
CA GLY A 65 7.07 -23.59 -2.62
C GLY A 65 6.03 -22.47 -2.68
N CYS A 66 6.43 -21.23 -2.38
CA CYS A 66 5.52 -20.10 -2.34
C CYS A 66 6.21 -18.75 -2.62
N ARG A 67 5.43 -17.79 -3.09
CA ARG A 67 5.84 -16.40 -3.34
C ARG A 67 4.96 -15.45 -2.54
N ARG A 68 5.54 -14.39 -1.94
CA ARG A 68 4.77 -13.36 -1.24
C ARG A 68 3.94 -12.57 -2.24
N GLN A 69 2.69 -12.29 -1.90
CA GLN A 69 1.96 -11.22 -2.59
C GLN A 69 2.39 -9.89 -1.98
N GLU A 70 3.28 -9.17 -2.66
CA GLU A 70 3.61 -7.80 -2.30
C GLU A 70 2.42 -6.90 -2.62
N LYS A 71 1.83 -6.32 -1.57
CA LYS A 71 0.85 -5.24 -1.66
C LYS A 71 1.47 -3.88 -1.32
N ARG A 72 2.79 -3.81 -1.13
CA ARG A 72 3.48 -2.54 -0.91
C ARG A 72 3.47 -1.81 -2.24
N TYR A 73 2.67 -0.75 -2.27
CA TYR A 73 2.72 0.25 -3.31
C TYR A 73 4.06 0.98 -3.15
N ASP A 74 4.99 0.74 -4.06
CA ASP A 74 6.21 1.54 -4.15
C ASP A 74 5.89 2.78 -4.99
N PRO A 75 5.93 4.00 -4.40
CA PRO A 75 5.65 5.24 -5.12
C PRO A 75 6.59 5.48 -6.30
N SER A 76 7.75 4.83 -6.31
CA SER A 76 8.75 4.87 -7.39
C SER A 76 8.37 4.03 -8.62
N THR A 77 7.41 3.11 -8.52
CA THR A 77 7.04 2.18 -9.61
C THR A 77 5.94 2.76 -10.49
N ILE A 78 5.38 3.92 -10.13
CA ILE A 78 4.38 4.61 -10.95
C ILE A 78 5.05 5.67 -11.80
N ASP A 79 5.16 5.32 -13.08
CA ASP A 79 5.61 6.15 -14.20
C ASP A 79 4.68 7.36 -14.48
N GLN A 80 3.65 7.58 -13.66
CA GLN A 80 2.64 8.63 -13.82
C GLN A 80 2.73 9.78 -12.80
N LEU A 81 3.83 9.91 -12.06
CA LEU A 81 4.20 11.22 -11.53
C LEU A 81 4.84 12.00 -12.69
N GLY A 82 3.99 12.65 -13.49
CA GLY A 82 4.41 13.46 -14.63
C GLY A 82 5.58 14.36 -14.23
N ALA A 83 6.63 14.36 -15.06
CA ALA A 83 7.93 14.98 -14.87
C ALA A 83 7.94 16.15 -13.86
N VAL A 84 7.98 15.85 -12.57
CA VAL A 84 8.38 16.82 -11.56
C VAL A 84 9.86 17.00 -11.82
N ASP A 85 10.22 18.21 -12.24
CA ASP A 85 11.56 18.58 -12.67
C ASP A 85 12.58 17.99 -11.67
N ARG A 86 13.44 17.07 -12.11
CA ARG A 86 14.36 16.35 -11.18
C ARG A 86 15.26 17.34 -10.41
N SER A 87 15.54 18.48 -11.04
CA SER A 87 16.22 19.64 -10.46
C SER A 87 15.48 20.20 -9.25
N PHE A 88 14.15 20.37 -9.35
CA PHE A 88 13.29 20.93 -8.33
C PHE A 88 13.15 20.00 -7.11
N ASN A 89 12.95 18.70 -7.34
CA ASN A 89 12.93 17.71 -6.25
C ASN A 89 14.27 17.65 -5.53
N ARG A 90 15.38 17.71 -6.28
CA ARG A 90 16.71 17.74 -5.67
C ARG A 90 16.92 19.00 -4.82
N GLN A 91 16.42 20.16 -5.26
CA GLN A 91 16.46 21.39 -4.48
C GLN A 91 15.62 21.29 -3.20
N LEU A 92 14.40 20.73 -3.28
CA LEU A 92 13.53 20.44 -2.14
C LEU A 92 14.16 19.51 -1.11
N GLU A 93 14.90 18.48 -1.56
CA GLU A 93 15.59 17.54 -0.68
C GLU A 93 16.86 18.15 -0.07
N SER A 94 17.59 18.96 -0.84
CA SER A 94 18.87 19.53 -0.41
C SER A 94 18.75 20.77 0.48
N ASP A 95 17.74 21.62 0.25
CA ASP A 95 17.61 22.91 0.93
C ASP A 95 16.34 22.97 1.79
N ARG A 96 16.55 23.14 3.10
CA ARG A 96 15.49 23.25 4.09
C ARG A 96 14.70 24.56 3.95
N MET A 97 15.35 25.66 3.55
CA MET A 97 14.69 26.96 3.42
C MET A 97 13.73 26.97 2.23
N PHE A 98 14.17 26.42 1.10
CA PHE A 98 13.34 26.25 -0.08
C PHE A 98 12.08 25.40 0.21
N GLN A 99 12.22 24.36 1.01
CA GLN A 99 11.08 23.55 1.43
C GLN A 99 10.05 24.34 2.25
N VAL A 100 10.51 25.16 3.20
CA VAL A 100 9.61 25.99 4.02
C VAL A 100 8.86 27.01 3.17
N GLU A 101 9.56 27.72 2.27
CA GLU A 101 8.93 28.67 1.35
C GLU A 101 7.90 27.99 0.43
N HIS A 102 8.19 26.79 -0.05
CA HIS A 102 7.24 26.07 -0.89
C HIS A 102 5.99 25.68 -0.10
N VAL A 103 6.15 25.23 1.15
CA VAL A 103 5.01 24.93 2.03
C VAL A 103 4.15 26.16 2.28
N GLU A 104 4.75 27.34 2.46
CA GLU A 104 3.99 28.60 2.60
C GLU A 104 3.25 28.97 1.32
N LYS A 105 3.91 28.91 0.16
CA LYS A 105 3.29 29.15 -1.15
C LYS A 105 2.13 28.20 -1.43
N ASP A 106 2.22 26.95 -0.99
CA ASP A 106 1.14 25.98 -1.17
C ASP A 106 -0.05 26.27 -0.25
N LYS A 107 0.18 26.76 0.97
CA LYS A 107 -0.90 27.25 1.85
C LYS A 107 -1.63 28.45 1.24
N GLU A 108 -0.89 29.39 0.66
CA GLU A 108 -1.49 30.55 -0.02
C GLU A 108 -2.34 30.13 -1.22
N LYS A 109 -1.82 29.22 -2.07
CA LYS A 109 -2.58 28.64 -3.18
C LYS A 109 -3.84 27.92 -2.70
N ALA A 110 -3.74 27.15 -1.61
CA ALA A 110 -4.89 26.46 -1.02
C ALA A 110 -5.96 27.44 -0.53
N ALA A 111 -5.57 28.51 0.16
CA ALA A 111 -6.49 29.57 0.60
C ALA A 111 -7.19 30.24 -0.60
N SER A 112 -6.43 30.61 -1.64
CA SER A 112 -7.00 31.20 -2.86
C SER A 112 -7.95 30.25 -3.60
N SER A 113 -7.72 28.94 -3.49
CA SER A 113 -8.55 27.92 -4.11
C SER A 113 -9.82 27.68 -3.32
N ALA A 114 -9.78 27.78 -1.98
CA ALA A 114 -10.96 27.70 -1.12
C ALA A 114 -11.99 28.79 -1.48
N ASP A 115 -11.54 30.03 -1.69
CA ASP A 115 -12.44 31.12 -2.12
C ASP A 115 -13.08 30.86 -3.49
N LYS A 116 -12.34 30.22 -4.41
CA LYS A 116 -12.88 29.82 -5.72
C LYS A 116 -13.91 28.72 -5.57
N ILE A 117 -13.66 27.73 -4.70
CA ILE A 117 -14.60 26.64 -4.42
C ILE A 117 -15.89 27.21 -3.82
N ASN A 118 -15.80 28.09 -2.83
CA ASN A 118 -16.98 28.75 -2.23
C ASN A 118 -17.82 29.51 -3.28
N LYS A 119 -17.17 30.18 -4.24
CA LYS A 119 -17.88 30.84 -5.35
C LYS A 119 -18.58 29.84 -6.26
N LEU A 120 -17.94 28.70 -6.57
CA LEU A 120 -18.55 27.65 -7.38
C LEU A 120 -19.72 26.99 -6.67
N GLU A 121 -19.59 26.71 -5.37
CA GLU A 121 -20.66 26.20 -4.52
C GLU A 121 -21.85 27.18 -4.49
N TRP A 122 -21.61 28.48 -4.32
CA TRP A 122 -22.67 29.49 -4.36
C TRP A 122 -23.41 29.52 -5.72
N ILE A 123 -22.68 29.42 -6.83
CA ILE A 123 -23.29 29.34 -8.17
C ILE A 123 -24.12 28.06 -8.30
N GLN A 124 -23.58 26.93 -7.82
CA GLN A 124 -24.25 25.64 -7.85
C GLN A 124 -25.54 25.65 -7.02
N GLU A 125 -25.51 26.19 -5.80
CA GLU A 125 -26.68 26.33 -4.93
C GLU A 125 -27.76 27.19 -5.56
N ARG A 126 -27.39 28.29 -6.24
CA ARG A 126 -28.36 29.14 -6.94
C ARG A 126 -29.03 28.43 -8.12
N MET A 127 -28.29 27.54 -8.78
CA MET A 127 -28.77 26.75 -9.91
C MET A 127 -29.38 25.41 -9.46
N ARG A 128 -29.55 25.21 -8.14
CA ARG A 128 -29.98 23.95 -7.52
C ARG A 128 -31.49 23.72 -7.57
N ASP A 129 -32.17 24.14 -8.64
CA ASP A 129 -33.57 23.79 -8.85
C ASP A 129 -34.04 23.96 -10.29
N ASP A 130 -33.74 22.96 -11.12
CA ASP A 130 -34.55 22.68 -12.31
C ASP A 130 -35.25 21.32 -12.21
N PHE A 131 -34.72 20.32 -11.49
CA PHE A 131 -35.34 18.99 -11.51
C PHE A 131 -36.60 18.89 -10.64
N ALA A 132 -36.60 19.41 -9.41
CA ALA A 132 -37.78 19.37 -8.53
C ALA A 132 -38.88 20.34 -9.00
N ALA A 133 -38.49 21.53 -9.47
CA ALA A 133 -39.41 22.50 -10.08
C ALA A 133 -40.02 21.98 -11.39
N ASN A 134 -39.24 21.35 -12.29
CA ASN A 134 -39.79 20.73 -13.50
C ASN A 134 -40.59 19.44 -13.21
N LEU A 135 -40.29 18.71 -12.14
CA LEU A 135 -41.09 17.55 -11.69
C LEU A 135 -42.47 17.98 -11.20
N ALA A 136 -42.57 19.10 -10.47
CA ALA A 136 -43.85 19.64 -10.00
C ALA A 136 -44.74 20.19 -11.12
N LEU A 137 -44.16 20.50 -12.29
CA LEU A 137 -44.87 20.96 -13.49
C LEU A 137 -45.31 19.82 -14.42
N ARG A 138 -44.93 18.56 -14.13
CA ARG A 138 -45.37 17.35 -14.83
C ARG A 138 -46.48 16.64 -14.07
#